data_AF-A0A168LRB4-F1
#
_entry.id   AF-A0A168LRB4-F1
#
_cell.length_a   1.000
_cell.length_b   1.000
_cell.length_c   1.000
_cell.angle_alpha   90.00
_cell.angle_beta   90.00
_cell.angle_gamma   90.00
#
_symmetry.space_group_name_H-M   'P 1'
#
loop_
_entity.id
_entity.type
_entity.pdbx_description
1 polymer ?
#
loop_
_entity_poly.entity_id
_entity_poly.type
_entity_poly.pdbx_seq_one_letter_code
_entity_poly.pdbx_strand_id
1 'polypeptide(L)'
;MSQPARQEIHALYRNYLRLVHDWPADKVRPNRDMKQILTTRVEETFRKPLQNDAEAFDLVEAKKQLDALERLLDNEFKQKYPLSDKILTPAGNPNYYSSLLSSLSATKDGKKTGLARFFGK
;
A
#
# COMPACT_ATOMS: atom_id res chain seq x y z
N MET A 1 1.11 -0.74 32.56
CA MET A 1 1.00 -1.92 31.65
C MET A 1 1.97 -3.01 32.10
N SER A 2 1.58 -4.28 32.00
CA SER A 2 2.45 -5.41 32.33
C SER A 2 3.62 -5.53 31.33
N GLN A 3 4.81 -5.91 31.78
CA GLN A 3 6.02 -6.07 30.97
C GLN A 3 5.82 -6.97 29.72
N PRO A 4 5.12 -8.12 29.78
CA PRO A 4 4.77 -8.93 28.61
C PRO A 4 3.93 -8.18 27.57
N ALA A 5 2.93 -7.39 27.99
CA ALA A 5 2.07 -6.65 27.06
C ALA A 5 2.84 -5.61 26.24
N ARG A 6 3.85 -4.97 26.86
CA ARG A 6 4.72 -4.02 26.15
C ARG A 6 5.58 -4.71 25.08
N GLN A 7 6.12 -5.88 25.38
CA GLN A 7 6.92 -6.64 24.40
C GLN A 7 6.08 -7.07 23.20
N GLU A 8 4.83 -7.51 23.44
CA GLU A 8 3.89 -7.86 22.38
C GLU A 8 3.58 -6.67 21.46
N ILE A 9 3.33 -5.48 22.02
CA ILE A 9 3.07 -4.27 21.23
C ILE A 9 4.29 -3.92 20.35
N HIS A 10 5.51 -4.03 20.89
CA HIS A 10 6.74 -3.78 20.13
C HIS A 10 6.97 -4.83 19.03
N ALA A 11 6.60 -6.08 19.26
CA ALA A 11 6.65 -7.12 18.22
C ALA A 11 5.64 -6.83 17.11
N LEU A 12 4.41 -6.48 17.49
CA LEU A 12 3.34 -6.13 16.55
C LEU A 12 3.73 -4.93 15.68
N TYR A 13 4.27 -3.87 16.29
CA TYR A 13 4.76 -2.69 15.57
C TYR A 13 5.81 -3.04 14.51
N ARG A 14 6.78 -3.91 14.83
CA ARG A 14 7.80 -4.36 13.87
C ARG A 14 7.20 -5.12 12.70
N ASN A 15 6.17 -5.93 12.93
CA ASN A 15 5.49 -6.65 11.87
C ASN A 15 4.74 -5.68 10.94
N TYR A 16 4.06 -4.69 11.50
CA TYR A 16 3.44 -3.62 10.71
C TYR A 16 4.46 -2.88 9.84
N LEU A 17 5.64 -2.54 10.38
CA LEU A 17 6.67 -1.87 9.59
C LEU A 17 7.16 -2.71 8.41
N ARG A 18 7.32 -4.03 8.59
CA ARG A 18 7.67 -4.96 7.50
C ARG A 18 6.57 -5.01 6.45
N LEU A 19 5.32 -5.15 6.88
CA LEU A 19 4.16 -5.18 5.98
C LEU A 19 4.07 -3.90 5.13
N VAL A 20 4.27 -2.73 5.75
CA VAL A 20 4.25 -1.44 5.03
C VAL A 20 5.43 -1.35 4.05
N HIS A 21 6.61 -1.83 4.44
CA HIS A 21 7.76 -1.88 3.55
C HIS A 21 7.48 -2.73 2.31
N ASP A 22 6.92 -3.92 2.50
CA ASP A 22 6.66 -4.89 1.44
C ASP A 22 5.42 -4.55 0.60
N TRP A 23 4.60 -3.60 1.06
CA TRP A 23 3.42 -3.16 0.32
C TRP A 23 3.77 -2.60 -1.06
N PRO A 24 3.09 -3.04 -2.14
CA PRO A 24 3.42 -2.63 -3.49
C PRO A 24 3.09 -1.15 -3.74
N ALA A 25 3.91 -0.50 -4.57
CA ALA A 25 3.70 0.88 -4.98
C ALA A 25 2.55 1.01 -6.00
N ASP A 26 1.63 1.95 -5.78
CA ASP A 26 0.55 2.24 -6.72
C ASP A 26 1.00 3.28 -7.77
N LYS A 27 1.21 2.83 -9.00
CA LYS A 27 1.63 3.70 -10.11
C LYS A 27 0.53 4.67 -10.56
N VAL A 28 -0.74 4.32 -10.34
CA VAL A 28 -1.91 5.10 -10.79
C VAL A 28 -2.21 6.24 -9.81
N ARG A 29 -1.86 6.09 -8.53
CA ARG A 29 -2.13 7.06 -7.46
C ARG A 29 -0.86 7.45 -6.69
N PRO A 30 0.09 8.17 -7.30
CA PRO A 30 1.40 8.45 -6.70
C PRO A 30 1.35 9.30 -5.41
N ASN A 31 0.33 10.14 -5.26
CA ASN A 31 0.20 11.05 -4.11
C ASN A 31 -0.73 10.53 -3.01
N ARG A 32 -1.38 9.38 -3.23
CA ARG A 32 -2.36 8.76 -2.32
C ARG A 32 -2.31 7.24 -2.47
N ASP A 33 -1.12 6.67 -2.33
CA ASP A 33 -0.97 5.22 -2.39
C ASP A 33 -1.32 4.59 -1.03
N MET A 34 -1.64 3.30 -1.06
CA MET A 34 -1.99 2.58 0.16
C MET A 34 -0.79 2.51 1.12
N LYS A 35 0.43 2.49 0.61
CA LYS A 35 1.66 2.46 1.41
C LYS A 35 1.81 3.71 2.29
N GLN A 36 1.54 4.90 1.75
CA GLN A 36 1.51 6.17 2.47
C GLN A 36 0.42 6.19 3.55
N ILE A 37 -0.77 5.67 3.21
CA ILE A 37 -1.89 5.58 4.16
C ILE A 37 -1.53 4.64 5.31
N LEU A 38 -0.99 3.46 5.02
CA LEU A 38 -0.57 2.50 6.05
C LEU A 38 0.58 3.04 6.90
N THR A 39 1.54 3.75 6.31
CA THR A 39 2.62 4.41 7.06
C THR A 39 2.05 5.38 8.08
N THR A 40 1.19 6.29 7.63
CA THR A 40 0.49 7.24 8.50
C THR A 40 -0.27 6.49 9.58
N ARG A 41 -1.05 5.47 9.21
CA ARG A 41 -1.89 4.73 10.16
C ARG A 41 -1.08 4.02 11.24
N VAL A 42 0.07 3.45 10.89
CA VAL A 42 0.99 2.84 11.86
C VAL A 42 1.52 3.87 12.85
N GLU A 43 1.87 5.07 12.39
CA GLU A 43 2.24 6.15 13.31
C GLU A 43 1.08 6.55 14.23
N GLU A 44 -0.13 6.66 13.69
CA GLU A 44 -1.31 6.99 14.49
C GLU A 44 -1.60 5.93 15.55
N THR A 45 -1.61 4.65 15.16
CA THR A 45 -2.00 3.54 16.03
C THR A 45 -0.98 3.27 17.14
N PHE A 46 0.32 3.40 16.85
CA PHE A 46 1.37 3.04 17.82
C PHE A 46 2.00 4.24 18.52
N ARG A 47 1.99 5.44 17.93
CA ARG A 47 2.68 6.62 18.47
C ARG A 47 1.75 7.60 19.19
N LYS A 48 0.53 7.84 18.68
CA LYS A 48 -0.41 8.80 19.30
C LYS A 48 -0.91 8.38 20.69
N PRO A 49 -1.20 7.08 20.96
CA PRO A 49 -1.60 6.64 22.30
C PRO A 49 -0.49 6.80 23.37
N LEU A 50 0.78 6.95 22.95
CA LEU A 50 1.88 7.26 23.87
C LEU A 50 1.93 8.74 24.27
N GLN A 51 1.23 9.61 23.52
CA GLN A 51 1.23 11.06 23.72
C GLN A 51 -0.03 11.54 24.44
N ASN A 52 -1.17 10.93 24.12
CA ASN A 52 -2.46 11.25 24.71
C ASN A 52 -2.88 10.04 25.56
N ASP A 53 -2.67 10.09 26.88
CA ASP A 53 -2.98 9.04 27.87
C ASP A 53 -4.48 8.63 27.94
N ALA A 54 -5.31 9.11 27.01
CA ALA A 54 -6.76 8.98 27.05
C ALA A 54 -7.31 7.74 26.33
N GLU A 55 -6.58 7.12 25.40
CA GLU A 55 -7.07 5.96 24.64
C GLU A 55 -6.27 4.69 24.93
N ALA A 56 -6.96 3.65 25.38
CA ALA A 56 -6.38 2.34 25.57
C ALA A 56 -6.04 1.69 24.21
N PHE A 57 -4.81 1.21 24.07
CA PHE A 57 -4.38 0.47 22.88
C PHE A 57 -5.12 -0.88 22.79
N ASP A 58 -5.97 -1.04 21.76
CA ASP A 58 -6.65 -2.31 21.49
C ASP A 58 -5.73 -3.29 20.76
N LEU A 59 -5.11 -4.18 21.54
CA LEU A 59 -4.21 -5.21 21.03
C LEU A 59 -4.92 -6.25 20.17
N VAL A 60 -6.19 -6.56 20.45
CA VAL A 60 -6.93 -7.61 19.75
C VAL A 60 -7.28 -7.13 18.34
N GLU A 61 -7.81 -5.92 18.24
CA GLU A 61 -8.14 -5.32 16.95
C GLU A 61 -6.87 -5.08 16.11
N ALA A 62 -5.77 -4.62 16.72
CA ALA A 62 -4.51 -4.41 16.00
C ALA A 62 -3.91 -5.73 15.45
N LYS A 63 -4.04 -6.86 16.17
CA LYS A 63 -3.63 -8.18 15.68
C LYS A 63 -4.51 -8.66 14.51
N LYS A 64 -5.82 -8.50 14.62
CA LYS A 64 -6.77 -8.85 13.56
C LYS A 64 -6.55 -8.04 12.28
N GLN A 65 -6.25 -6.75 12.42
CA GLN A 65 -5.92 -5.90 11.27
C GLN A 65 -4.62 -6.33 10.58
N LEU A 66 -3.60 -6.73 11.35
CA LEU A 66 -2.35 -7.23 10.77
C LEU A 66 -2.60 -8.48 9.93
N ASP A 67 -3.32 -9.47 10.49
CA ASP A 67 -3.67 -10.71 9.77
C ASP A 67 -4.44 -10.41 8.48
N ALA A 68 -5.43 -9.52 8.53
CA ALA A 68 -6.17 -9.12 7.34
C ALA A 68 -5.27 -8.48 6.27
N LEU A 69 -4.31 -7.63 6.68
CA LEU A 69 -3.38 -6.99 5.77
C LEU A 69 -2.37 -7.98 5.17
N GLU A 70 -1.87 -8.94 5.95
CA GLU A 70 -0.96 -10.00 5.47
C GLU A 70 -1.66 -10.84 4.39
N ARG A 71 -2.91 -11.24 4.62
CA ARG A 71 -3.73 -11.99 3.65
C ARG A 71 -3.98 -11.22 2.35
N LEU A 72 -4.13 -9.88 2.43
CA LEU A 72 -4.25 -9.01 1.26
C LEU A 72 -2.92 -8.93 0.49
N LEU A 73 -1.81 -8.79 1.20
CA LEU A 73 -0.46 -8.71 0.61
C LEU A 73 -0.10 -9.99 -0.14
N ASP A 74 -0.43 -11.14 0.45
CA ASP A 74 -0.21 -12.47 -0.14
C ASP A 74 -1.16 -12.80 -1.29
N ASN A 75 -2.05 -11.87 -1.65
CA ASN A 75 -3.06 -12.02 -2.69
C ASN A 75 -3.96 -13.25 -2.46
N GLU A 76 -4.23 -13.64 -1.21
CA GLU A 76 -5.02 -14.84 -0.88
C GLU A 76 -6.37 -14.83 -1.60
N PHE A 77 -7.08 -13.70 -1.57
CA PHE A 77 -8.41 -13.59 -2.17
C PHE A 77 -8.39 -13.64 -3.70
N LYS A 78 -7.30 -13.19 -4.33
CA LYS A 78 -7.12 -13.32 -5.79
C LYS A 78 -6.93 -14.78 -6.18
N GLN A 79 -6.19 -15.55 -5.37
CA GLN A 79 -5.97 -16.98 -5.61
C GLN A 79 -7.23 -17.79 -5.32
N LYS A 80 -7.92 -17.46 -4.23
CA LYS A 80 -9.13 -18.15 -3.77
C LYS A 80 -10.34 -17.91 -4.68
N TYR A 81 -10.44 -16.72 -5.26
CA TYR A 81 -11.55 -16.33 -6.12
C TYR A 81 -11.01 -15.85 -7.48
N PRO A 82 -10.56 -16.77 -8.35
CA PRO A 82 -10.00 -16.41 -9.64
C PRO A 82 -11.07 -15.74 -10.51
N LEU A 83 -10.69 -14.60 -11.08
CA LEU A 83 -11.53 -13.85 -12.00
C LEU A 83 -11.23 -14.25 -13.44
N SER A 84 -12.23 -14.12 -14.32
CA SER A 84 -12.01 -14.34 -15.75
C SER A 84 -11.14 -13.24 -16.34
N ASP A 85 -10.17 -13.62 -17.17
CA ASP A 85 -9.33 -12.70 -17.94
C ASP A 85 -10.16 -11.72 -18.80
N LYS A 86 -11.38 -12.11 -19.15
CA LYS A 86 -12.33 -11.30 -19.91
C LYS A 86 -12.69 -9.98 -19.23
N ILE A 87 -12.55 -9.88 -17.90
CA ILE A 87 -12.82 -8.64 -17.15
C ILE A 87 -11.88 -7.51 -17.61
N LEU A 88 -10.62 -7.84 -17.95
CA LEU A 88 -9.61 -6.87 -18.40
C LEU A 88 -9.55 -6.73 -19.93
N THR A 89 -10.39 -7.46 -20.67
CA THR A 89 -10.45 -7.41 -22.14
C THR A 89 -11.89 -7.22 -22.61
N PRO A 90 -12.44 -5.99 -22.51
CA PRO A 90 -13.83 -5.74 -22.90
C PRO A 90 -14.02 -5.95 -24.40
N ALA A 91 -15.18 -6.50 -24.81
CA ALA A 91 -15.44 -6.89 -26.19
C ALA A 91 -15.29 -5.74 -27.21
N GLY A 92 -15.65 -4.51 -26.82
CA GLY A 92 -15.53 -3.33 -27.68
C GLY A 92 -14.09 -2.81 -27.85
N ASN A 93 -13.19 -3.10 -26.92
CA ASN A 93 -11.77 -2.73 -27.03
C ASN A 93 -10.90 -3.64 -26.14
N PRO A 94 -10.40 -4.76 -26.68
CA PRO A 94 -9.59 -5.72 -25.92
C PRO A 94 -8.32 -5.12 -25.30
N ASN A 95 -7.77 -4.04 -25.88
CA ASN A 95 -6.53 -3.40 -25.46
C ASN A 95 -6.75 -2.14 -24.59
N TYR A 96 -7.98 -1.92 -24.10
CA TYR A 96 -8.33 -0.68 -23.38
C TYR A 96 -7.45 -0.44 -22.15
N TYR A 97 -7.40 -1.39 -21.21
CA TYR A 97 -6.68 -1.21 -19.95
C TYR A 97 -5.16 -1.24 -20.12
N SER A 98 -4.63 -2.03 -21.05
CA SER A 98 -3.18 -2.03 -21.36
C SER A 98 -2.73 -0.70 -21.96
N SER A 99 -3.53 -0.12 -22.85
CA SER A 99 -3.29 1.21 -23.43
C SER A 99 -3.41 2.32 -22.38
N LEU A 100 -4.38 2.22 -21.48
CA LEU A 100 -4.53 3.15 -20.36
C LEU A 100 -3.30 3.12 -19.45
N LEU A 101 -2.86 1.93 -19.02
CA LEU A 101 -1.68 1.77 -18.16
C LEU A 101 -0.40 2.28 -18.81
N SER A 102 -0.20 2.03 -20.12
CA SER A 102 0.98 2.51 -20.84
C SER A 102 1.02 4.04 -20.93
N SER A 103 -0.14 4.68 -21.16
CA SER A 103 -0.25 6.13 -21.18
C SER A 103 0.06 6.75 -19.81
N LEU A 104 -0.40 6.13 -18.72
CA LEU A 104 -0.16 6.60 -17.36
C LEU A 104 1.33 6.47 -16.97
N SER A 105 1.98 5.34 -17.31
CA SER A 105 3.41 5.17 -17.04
C SER A 105 4.28 6.11 -17.88
N ALA A 106 3.98 6.26 -19.18
CA ALA A 106 4.73 7.13 -20.09
C ALA A 106 4.66 8.62 -19.70
N THR A 107 3.59 9.04 -19.01
CA THR A 107 3.42 10.42 -18.54
C THR A 107 4.21 10.68 -17.25
N LYS A 108 4.39 9.65 -16.40
CA LYS A 108 5.13 9.74 -15.13
C LYS A 108 6.65 9.69 -15.34
N ASP A 109 7.12 8.83 -16.24
CA ASP A 109 8.51 8.80 -16.68
C ASP A 109 8.71 9.96 -17.66
N GLY A 110 8.66 11.18 -17.12
CA GLY A 110 8.66 12.40 -17.88
C GLY A 110 9.66 12.29 -19.01
N LYS A 111 9.15 12.35 -20.25
CA LYS A 111 9.93 12.78 -21.38
C LYS A 111 10.52 14.15 -21.00
N LYS A 112 11.71 14.14 -20.40
CA LYS A 112 12.75 15.12 -20.68
C LYS A 112 13.14 14.84 -22.13
N THR A 113 12.22 15.23 -22.99
CA THR A 113 12.24 15.16 -24.44
C THR A 113 13.58 15.68 -24.90
N GLY A 114 14.19 15.01 -25.88
CA GLY A 114 15.50 15.36 -26.44
C GLY A 114 15.67 16.82 -26.91
N LEU A 115 14.62 17.65 -26.86
CA LEU A 115 14.69 19.11 -27.01
C LEU A 115 15.59 19.81 -25.99
N ALA A 116 15.69 19.30 -24.75
CA ALA A 116 16.62 19.84 -23.76
C ALA A 116 18.10 19.55 -24.08
N ARG A 117 18.39 18.52 -24.91
CA ARG A 117 19.75 18.24 -25.41
C ARG A 117 20.12 19.04 -26.66
N PHE A 118 19.14 19.60 -27.37
CA PHE A 118 19.36 20.37 -28.60
C PHE A 118 19.30 21.89 -28.43
N PHE A 119 18.66 22.40 -27.37
CA PHE A 119 18.55 23.83 -27.08
C PHE A 119 19.26 24.27 -25.79
N GLY A 120 20.21 23.47 -25.29
CA GLY A 120 21.10 23.88 -24.21
C GLY A 120 22.36 24.56 -24.74
N LYS A 121 22.33 25.89 -24.83
CA LYS A 121 23.50 26.76 -24.66
C LYS A 121 23.45 27.31 -23.25
#